data_AF-A0A7K0LEW6-F1
#
_entry.id   AF-A0A7K0LEW6-F1
#
_cell.length_a   1.000
_cell.length_b   1.000
_cell.length_c   1.000
_cell.angle_alpha   90.00
_cell.angle_beta   90.00
_cell.angle_gamma   90.00
#
_symmetry.space_group_name_H-M   'P 1'
#
loop_
_entity.id
_entity.type
_entity.pdbx_description
1 polymer ?
#
loop_
_entity_poly.entity_id
_entity_poly.type
_entity_poly.pdbx_seq_one_letter_code
_entity_poly.pdbx_strand_id
1 'polypeptide(L)'
;MLAIVGTDAVIMADALLSLGVAAPNLDRRRLEEDLGRLLSEYAHRPLDEMPVAEVLTKVMGIVRRHHLVLPPDLALLVKTVMMCEGVALQLDPGFLLVPRLLPFASRATSTESDGPQE
;
A
#
# COMPACT_ATOMS: atom_id res chain seq x y z
N MET A 1 9.48 14.21 -12.63
CA MET A 1 8.73 12.99 -12.27
C MET A 1 9.62 11.92 -11.64
N LEU A 2 10.78 11.58 -12.23
CA LEU A 2 11.72 10.59 -11.63
C LEU A 2 12.16 10.91 -10.19
N ALA A 3 12.40 12.18 -9.88
CA ALA A 3 12.77 12.63 -8.52
C ALA A 3 11.63 12.50 -7.50
N ILE A 4 10.38 12.58 -7.95
CA ILE A 4 9.19 12.40 -7.09
C ILE A 4 9.02 10.92 -6.80
N VAL A 5 9.08 10.07 -7.82
CA VAL A 5 9.02 8.60 -7.65
C VAL A 5 10.14 8.08 -6.75
N GLY A 6 11.36 8.63 -6.86
CA GLY A 6 12.46 8.29 -5.95
C GLY A 6 12.16 8.68 -4.49
N THR A 7 11.62 9.87 -4.27
CA THR A 7 11.21 10.34 -2.93
C THR A 7 10.09 9.47 -2.35
N ASP A 8 9.08 9.15 -3.16
CA ASP A 8 7.94 8.32 -2.74
C ASP A 8 8.37 6.88 -2.43
N ALA A 9 9.37 6.33 -3.14
CA ALA A 9 9.92 5.00 -2.87
C ALA A 9 10.62 4.94 -1.50
N VAL A 10 11.35 5.99 -1.12
CA VAL A 10 11.97 6.09 0.21
C VAL A 10 10.90 6.15 1.29
N ILE A 11 9.89 7.01 1.11
CA ILE A 11 8.76 7.14 2.04
C ILE A 11 8.04 5.79 2.20
N MET A 12 7.81 5.08 1.10
CA MET A 12 7.14 3.79 1.12
C MET A 12 7.98 2.70 1.79
N ALA A 13 9.31 2.70 1.61
CA ALA A 13 10.21 1.81 2.32
C ALA A 13 10.16 2.07 3.83
N ASP A 14 10.19 3.34 4.24
CA ASP A 14 10.11 3.74 5.65
C ASP A 14 8.76 3.38 6.27
N ALA A 15 7.66 3.52 5.53
CA ALA A 15 6.33 3.12 5.97
C ALA A 15 6.23 1.60 6.19
N LEU A 16 6.82 0.78 5.31
CA LEU A 16 6.85 -0.67 5.51
C LEU A 16 7.66 -1.03 6.77
N LEU A 17 8.81 -0.40 6.96
CA LEU A 17 9.66 -0.66 8.12
C LEU A 17 9.01 -0.23 9.43
N SER A 18 8.33 0.92 9.46
CA SER A 18 7.61 1.40 10.64
C SER A 18 6.42 0.51 11.01
N LEU A 19 5.81 -0.14 10.01
CA LEU A 19 4.79 -1.16 10.18
C LEU A 19 5.35 -2.52 10.68
N GLY A 20 6.66 -2.62 10.91
CA GLY A 20 7.30 -3.86 11.36
C GLY A 20 7.59 -4.86 10.24
N VAL A 21 7.48 -4.44 8.97
CA VAL A 21 7.84 -5.26 7.81
C VAL A 21 9.33 -5.15 7.57
N ALA A 22 10.10 -6.06 8.16
CA ALA A 22 11.57 -6.02 8.11
C ALA A 22 12.19 -7.41 7.94
N ALA A 23 13.45 -7.45 7.51
CA ALA A 23 14.27 -8.65 7.44
C ALA A 23 15.62 -8.41 8.16
N PRO A 24 16.25 -9.43 8.77
CA PRO A 24 17.53 -9.28 9.47
C PRO A 24 18.67 -8.74 8.60
N ASN A 25 18.67 -9.05 7.29
CA ASN A 25 19.71 -8.67 6.32
C ASN A 25 19.11 -7.85 5.17
N LEU A 26 18.22 -6.91 5.47
CA LEU A 26 17.56 -6.11 4.45
C LEU A 26 18.54 -5.21 3.68
N ASP A 27 18.61 -5.38 2.36
CA ASP A 27 19.21 -4.40 1.45
C ASP A 27 18.20 -3.28 1.15
N ARG A 28 18.22 -2.22 1.96
CA ARG A 28 17.28 -1.10 1.86
C ARG A 28 17.34 -0.42 0.49
N ARG A 29 18.53 -0.28 -0.10
CA ARG A 29 18.70 0.35 -1.42
C ARG A 29 18.01 -0.47 -2.50
N ARG A 30 18.15 -1.79 -2.47
CA ARG A 30 17.47 -2.68 -3.41
C ARG A 30 15.96 -2.70 -3.20
N LEU A 31 15.48 -2.58 -1.96
CA LEU A 31 14.06 -2.44 -1.66
C LEU A 31 13.50 -1.14 -2.27
N GLU A 32 14.15 0.00 -2.04
CA GLU A 32 13.79 1.30 -2.62
C GLU A 32 13.79 1.25 -4.15
N GLU A 33 14.77 0.62 -4.79
CA GLU A 33 14.80 0.42 -6.24
C GLU A 33 13.60 -0.39 -6.76
N ASP A 34 13.24 -1.49 -6.07
CA ASP A 34 12.09 -2.32 -6.43
C ASP A 34 10.76 -1.56 -6.25
N LEU A 35 10.63 -0.80 -5.16
CA LEU A 35 9.47 0.04 -4.88
C LEU A 35 9.36 1.21 -5.87
N GLY A 36 10.48 1.84 -6.23
CA GLY A 36 10.51 2.89 -7.25
C GLY A 36 10.09 2.38 -8.63
N ARG A 37 10.43 1.13 -8.98
CA ARG A 37 9.92 0.49 -10.21
C ARG A 37 8.43 0.24 -10.15
N LEU A 38 7.92 -0.23 -9.01
CA LEU A 38 6.48 -0.41 -8.80
C LEU A 38 5.72 0.92 -8.94
N LEU A 39 6.20 1.97 -8.28
CA LEU A 39 5.61 3.31 -8.36
C LEU A 39 5.68 3.87 -9.79
N SER A 40 6.80 3.66 -10.50
CA SER A 40 6.94 4.08 -11.89
C SER A 40 5.92 3.40 -12.81
N GLU A 41 5.59 2.14 -12.56
CA GLU A 41 4.60 1.39 -13.34
C GLU A 41 3.19 1.98 -13.19
N TYR A 42 2.89 2.56 -12.02
CA TYR A 42 1.59 3.14 -11.71
C TYR A 42 1.55 4.68 -11.79
N ALA A 43 2.67 5.35 -12.04
CA ALA A 43 2.78 6.82 -12.07
C ALA A 43 1.88 7.51 -13.11
N HIS A 44 1.40 6.77 -14.11
CA HIS A 44 0.55 7.28 -15.19
C HIS A 44 -0.87 6.69 -15.16
N ARG A 45 -1.19 5.85 -14.18
CA ARG A 45 -2.54 5.32 -13.99
C ARG A 45 -3.23 6.06 -12.85
N PRO A 46 -4.46 6.53 -13.05
CA PRO A 46 -5.17 7.18 -11.97
C PRO A 46 -5.57 6.11 -10.93
N LEU A 47 -5.41 6.45 -9.66
CA LEU A 47 -5.51 5.51 -8.53
C LEU A 47 -6.91 4.89 -8.42
N ASP A 48 -7.93 5.60 -8.90
CA ASP A 48 -9.32 5.17 -8.94
C ASP A 48 -9.62 4.13 -10.03
N GLU A 49 -8.75 3.93 -11.02
CA GLU A 49 -8.90 2.91 -12.07
C GLU A 49 -8.12 1.61 -11.78
N MET A 50 -7.50 1.50 -10.60
CA MET A 50 -6.60 0.39 -10.26
C MET A 50 -7.25 -0.60 -9.27
N PRO A 51 -7.32 -1.90 -9.62
CA PRO A 51 -7.69 -2.94 -8.66
C PRO A 51 -6.66 -3.03 -7.53
N VAL A 52 -7.12 -2.98 -6.28
CA VAL A 52 -6.24 -2.95 -5.10
C VAL A 52 -5.47 -4.27 -4.96
N ALA A 53 -6.11 -5.39 -5.26
CA ALA A 53 -5.55 -6.72 -5.21
C ALA A 53 -4.38 -6.88 -6.19
N GLU A 54 -4.42 -6.20 -7.34
CA GLU A 54 -3.31 -6.19 -8.30
C GLU A 54 -2.07 -5.53 -7.67
N VAL A 55 -2.25 -4.34 -7.09
CA VAL A 55 -1.17 -3.59 -6.44
C VAL A 55 -0.62 -4.37 -5.24
N LEU A 56 -1.50 -4.89 -4.36
CA LEU A 56 -1.12 -5.70 -3.22
C LEU A 56 -0.37 -6.96 -3.63
N THR A 57 -0.76 -7.61 -4.73
CA THR A 57 -0.05 -8.78 -5.25
C THR A 57 1.39 -8.44 -5.63
N LYS A 58 1.62 -7.28 -6.25
CA LYS A 58 2.98 -6.84 -6.60
C LYS A 58 3.80 -6.44 -5.38
N VAL A 59 3.21 -5.74 -4.42
CA VAL A 59 3.85 -5.43 -3.13
C VAL A 59 4.24 -6.72 -2.41
N MET A 60 3.35 -7.72 -2.34
CA MET A 60 3.66 -9.03 -1.77
C MET A 60 4.77 -9.75 -2.54
N GLY A 61 4.88 -9.54 -3.85
CA GLY A 61 6.01 -9.99 -4.65
C GLY A 61 7.35 -9.41 -4.17
N ILE A 62 7.39 -8.11 -3.86
CA ILE A 62 8.57 -7.42 -3.31
C ILE A 62 8.87 -7.96 -1.91
N VAL A 63 7.86 -8.05 -1.03
CA VAL A 63 8.00 -8.61 0.34
C VAL A 63 8.71 -9.97 0.30
N ARG A 64 8.22 -10.90 -0.54
CA ARG A 64 8.83 -12.23 -0.68
C ARG A 64 10.26 -12.18 -1.23
N ARG A 65 10.51 -11.35 -2.25
CA ARG A 65 11.84 -11.22 -2.89
C ARG A 65 12.90 -10.72 -1.90
N HIS A 66 12.51 -9.79 -1.03
CA HIS A 66 13.39 -9.21 -0.01
C HIS A 66 13.37 -9.98 1.31
N HIS A 67 12.69 -11.14 1.35
CA HIS A 67 12.51 -11.97 2.55
C HIS A 67 12.00 -11.17 3.75
N LEU A 68 11.17 -10.15 3.49
CA LEU A 68 10.56 -9.33 4.52
C LEU A 68 9.58 -10.19 5.32
N VAL A 69 9.67 -10.09 6.64
CA VAL A 69 8.71 -10.73 7.53
C VAL A 69 7.53 -9.80 7.66
N LEU A 70 6.36 -10.27 7.22
CA LEU A 70 5.11 -9.54 7.40
C LEU A 70 4.54 -9.89 8.78
N PRO A 71 4.28 -8.91 9.65
CA PRO A 71 3.54 -9.13 10.89
C PRO A 71 2.20 -9.85 10.63
N PRO A 72 1.78 -10.77 11.52
CA PRO A 72 0.55 -11.55 11.31
C PRO A 72 -0.70 -10.70 11.08
N ASP A 73 -0.83 -9.60 11.82
CA ASP A 73 -1.99 -8.71 11.70
C ASP A 73 -2.06 -8.01 10.33
N LEU A 74 -0.90 -7.62 9.78
CA LEU A 74 -0.82 -7.06 8.44
C LEU A 74 -1.09 -8.11 7.37
N ALA A 75 -0.61 -9.34 7.55
CA ALA A 75 -0.92 -10.43 6.65
C ALA A 75 -2.43 -10.73 6.63
N LEU A 76 -3.08 -10.70 7.78
CA LEU A 76 -4.53 -10.85 7.90
C LEU A 76 -5.27 -9.70 7.22
N LEU A 77 -4.81 -8.46 7.41
CA LEU A 77 -5.38 -7.28 6.75
C LEU A 77 -5.30 -7.42 5.22
N VAL A 78 -4.11 -7.70 4.69
CA VAL A 78 -3.90 -7.91 3.25
C VAL A 78 -4.82 -9.00 2.72
N LYS A 79 -4.89 -10.15 3.41
CA LYS A 79 -5.76 -11.26 3.01
C LYS A 79 -7.24 -10.85 3.01
N THR A 80 -7.67 -10.09 4.01
CA THR A 80 -9.05 -9.62 4.14
C THR A 80 -9.39 -8.67 3.00
N VAL A 81 -8.51 -7.70 2.69
CA VAL A 81 -8.69 -6.78 1.56
C VAL A 81 -8.80 -7.55 0.24
N MET A 82 -7.88 -8.48 -0.01
CA MET A 82 -7.91 -9.32 -1.22
C MET A 82 -9.19 -10.15 -1.32
N MET A 83 -9.68 -10.70 -0.20
CA MET A 83 -10.92 -11.47 -0.18
C MET A 83 -12.14 -10.59 -0.44
N CYS A 84 -12.23 -9.42 0.19
CA CYS A 84 -13.33 -8.48 0.00
C CYS A 84 -13.44 -8.05 -1.46
N GLU A 85 -12.32 -7.69 -2.09
CA GLU A 85 -12.31 -7.30 -3.51
C GLU A 85 -12.60 -8.50 -4.41
N GLY A 86 -12.06 -9.68 -4.12
CA GLY A 86 -12.34 -10.89 -4.88
C GLY A 86 -13.82 -11.33 -4.83
N VAL A 87 -14.51 -11.10 -3.71
CA VAL A 87 -15.97 -11.28 -3.61
C VAL A 87 -16.69 -10.18 -4.37
N ALA A 88 -16.30 -8.92 -4.20
CA ALA A 88 -16.94 -7.79 -4.88
C ALA A 88 -16.88 -7.93 -6.41
N LEU A 89 -15.75 -8.38 -6.96
CA LEU A 89 -15.57 -8.63 -8.40
C LEU A 89 -16.43 -9.78 -8.94
N GLN A 90 -16.85 -10.73 -8.09
CA GLN A 90 -17.81 -11.77 -8.51
C GLN A 90 -19.24 -11.21 -8.65
N LEU A 91 -19.56 -10.12 -7.95
CA LEU A 91 -20.87 -9.47 -8.02
C LEU A 91 -20.90 -8.34 -9.06
N ASP A 92 -19.84 -7.53 -9.10
CA ASP A 92 -19.65 -6.40 -10.00
C ASP A 92 -18.24 -6.45 -10.59
N PRO A 93 -18.07 -6.91 -11.84
CA PRO A 93 -16.76 -6.99 -12.49
C PRO A 93 -16.07 -5.64 -12.67
N GLY A 94 -16.80 -4.53 -12.59
CA GLY A 94 -16.26 -3.16 -12.65
C GLY A 94 -15.94 -2.59 -11.27
N PHE A 95 -16.02 -3.38 -10.21
CA PHE A 95 -15.79 -2.91 -8.85
C PHE A 95 -14.35 -2.43 -8.65
N LEU A 96 -14.21 -1.21 -8.14
CA LEU A 96 -12.94 -0.58 -7.79
C LEU A 96 -12.97 -0.22 -6.30
N LEU A 97 -12.04 -0.78 -5.53
CA LEU A 97 -12.04 -0.62 -4.08
C LEU A 97 -11.58 0.78 -3.64
N VAL A 98 -10.53 1.35 -4.25
CA VAL A 98 -9.96 2.64 -3.84
C VAL A 98 -11.01 3.76 -3.80
N PRO A 99 -11.83 3.99 -4.85
CA PRO A 99 -12.84 5.05 -4.84
C PRO A 99 -13.84 4.91 -3.69
N ARG A 100 -14.10 3.67 -3.25
CA ARG A 100 -15.04 3.38 -2.15
C ARG A 100 -14.41 3.57 -0.78
N LEU A 101 -13.08 3.50 -0.68
CA LEU A 101 -12.33 3.73 0.56
C LEU A 101 -12.00 5.21 0.82
N LEU A 102 -11.94 6.06 -0.23
CA LEU A 102 -11.62 7.49 -0.10
C LEU A 102 -12.46 8.23 0.97
N PRO A 103 -13.78 8.02 1.10
CA PRO A 103 -14.59 8.69 2.13
C PRO A 103 -14.22 8.31 3.57
N PHE A 104 -13.53 7.19 3.78
CA PHE A 104 -13.09 6.75 5.09
C PHE A 104 -11.73 7.34 5.47
N ALA A 105 -10.85 7.55 4.49
CA ALA A 105 -9.55 8.19 4.69
C ALA A 105 -9.68 9.63 5.21
N SER A 106 -10.63 10.40 4.67
CA SER A 106 -10.90 11.78 5.11
C SER A 106 -11.48 11.87 6.53
N ARG A 107 -12.15 10.82 7.00
CA ARG A 107 -12.69 10.75 8.37
C ARG A 107 -11.63 10.42 9.41
N ALA A 108 -10.63 9.61 9.06
CA ALA A 108 -9.54 9.25 9.96
C ALA A 108 -8.65 10.46 10.29
N THR A 109 -8.48 11.40 9.37
CA THR A 109 -7.75 12.67 9.60
C THR A 109 -8.58 13.72 10.36
N SER A 110 -9.88 13.48 10.56
CA SER A 110 -10.79 14.43 11.24
C SER A 110 -10.92 14.18 12.74
N THR A 111 -10.25 13.16 13.29
CA THR A 111 -10.30 12.82 14.73
C THR A 111 -9.22 13.53 15.57
N GLU A 112 -8.38 14.38 14.97
CA GLU A 112 -7.26 15.03 15.68
C GLU A 112 -7.38 16.57 15.79
N SER A 113 -8.61 17.10 15.84
CA SER A 113 -8.86 18.51 16.17
C SER A 113 -10.09 18.67 17.06
N ASP A 114 -10.07 18.02 18.23
CA ASP A 114 -10.88 18.48 19.37
C ASP A 114 -10.00 18.41 20.64
N GLY A 115 -9.16 19.44 20.79
CA GLY A 115 -8.43 19.75 22.01
C GLY A 115 -8.87 21.15 22.49
N PRO A 116 -9.12 21.35 23.80
CA PRO A 116 -9.90 22.48 24.30
C PRO A 116 -9.16 23.80 24.09
N GLN A 117 -9.88 24.82 23.60
CA GLN A 117 -9.48 26.20 23.77
C GLN A 117 -9.79 26.62 25.22
N GLU A 118 -8.75 26.62 26.07
CA GLU A 118 -8.68 27.45 27.27
C GLU A 118 -7.30 28.11 27.37
#